data_AF-A0AAU8FJN0-F1
#
_entry.id   AF-A0AAU8FJN0-F1
#
_cell.length_a   1.000
_cell.length_b   1.000
_cell.length_c   1.000
_cell.angle_alpha   90.00
_cell.angle_beta   90.00
_cell.angle_gamma   90.00
#
_symmetry.space_group_name_H-M   'P 1'
#
loop_
_entity.id
_entity.type
_entity.pdbx_description
1 polymer ?
#
loop_
_entity_poly.entity_id
_entity_poly.type
_entity_poly.pdbx_seq_one_letter_code
_entity_poly.pdbx_strand_id
1 'polypeptide(L)'
;MLLNAGGGNGALAQAFVVSPFNFNIQRGSYMPASTNAQALARTKREITPQIFAQKPDASLSLLFPGAGGILLFNSKNVKDLTNVAGKLTSPSLVVVDTIYHNQVYRQKAGAADKYTFDMCYALRIDGKRYYTDFRPHSFISFRQSLAHHRQLFMVIAQMTGHDMYADKGYPGHFRIAVFDMQNDGIKLHFASEELPFHYGREFFDDNGAIKTAYNTQEQSFGIEIKGLNETYKGVWDGKVLKHLN
;
A
#
# COMPACT_ATOMS: atom_id res chain seq x y z
N MET A 1 -5.84 7.56 -48.71
CA MET A 1 -7.02 7.08 -47.96
C MET A 1 -6.48 6.16 -46.86
N LEU A 2 -6.05 6.74 -45.73
CA LEU A 2 -6.78 6.83 -44.45
C LEU A 2 -7.02 5.48 -43.73
N LEU A 3 -6.13 5.23 -42.77
CA LEU A 3 -6.29 4.70 -41.39
C LEU A 3 -7.10 3.41 -41.09
N ASN A 4 -6.37 2.43 -40.55
CA ASN A 4 -6.40 1.93 -39.16
C ASN A 4 -7.76 1.60 -38.48
N ALA A 5 -7.93 0.34 -38.08
CA ALA A 5 -8.66 -0.09 -36.88
C ALA A 5 -8.05 -1.46 -36.46
N GLY A 6 -7.39 -1.65 -35.32
CA GLY A 6 -7.63 -1.03 -34.02
C GLY A 6 -8.57 -1.87 -33.16
N GLY A 7 -8.39 -3.19 -33.11
CA GLY A 7 -9.10 -4.08 -32.17
C GLY A 7 -8.50 -3.94 -30.76
N GLY A 8 -9.01 -2.97 -30.00
CA GLY A 8 -8.59 -2.70 -28.63
C GLY A 8 -8.86 -3.89 -27.69
N ASN A 9 -7.80 -4.39 -27.07
CA ASN A 9 -7.87 -5.27 -25.92
C ASN A 9 -8.50 -4.54 -24.73
N GLY A 10 -9.38 -5.26 -24.03
CA GLY A 10 -10.27 -4.73 -23.01
C GLY A 10 -9.54 -3.98 -21.89
N ALA A 11 -9.92 -2.72 -21.71
CA ALA A 11 -9.73 -2.03 -20.45
C ALA A 11 -10.51 -2.80 -19.37
N LEU A 12 -9.80 -3.41 -18.42
CA LEU A 12 -10.39 -3.76 -17.13
C LEU A 12 -10.69 -2.44 -16.43
N ALA A 13 -11.86 -1.90 -16.71
CA ALA A 13 -12.39 -0.71 -16.08
C ALA A 13 -12.37 -0.93 -14.56
N GLN A 14 -11.69 -0.04 -13.85
CA GLN A 14 -11.83 0.13 -12.41
C GLN A 14 -13.30 0.47 -12.15
N ALA A 15 -14.09 -0.54 -11.80
CA ALA A 15 -15.47 -0.32 -11.40
C ALA A 15 -15.45 0.25 -9.99
N PHE A 16 -15.38 1.58 -9.88
CA PHE A 16 -15.71 2.29 -8.64
C PHE A 16 -17.17 1.97 -8.31
N VAL A 17 -17.41 1.00 -7.42
CA VAL A 17 -18.74 0.77 -6.88
C VAL A 17 -18.89 1.63 -5.63
N VAL A 18 -19.47 2.80 -5.86
CA VAL A 18 -20.00 3.85 -4.95
C VAL A 18 -19.31 5.21 -5.15
N SER A 19 -20.17 6.24 -5.25
CA SER A 19 -19.89 7.67 -5.41
C SER A 19 -18.59 8.11 -4.73
N PRO A 20 -17.70 8.86 -5.41
CA PRO A 20 -16.50 9.46 -4.81
C PRO A 20 -16.79 10.44 -3.67
N PHE A 21 -18.07 10.65 -3.34
CA PHE A 21 -18.57 11.49 -2.28
C PHE A 21 -19.59 10.74 -1.42
N ASN A 22 -19.29 10.58 -0.13
CA ASN A 22 -20.28 10.27 0.88
C ASN A 22 -20.32 11.47 1.85
N PHE A 23 -21.16 12.47 1.54
CA PHE A 23 -21.28 13.72 2.32
C PHE A 23 -21.96 13.52 3.69
N ASN A 24 -22.48 12.32 3.99
CA ASN A 24 -23.14 12.01 5.24
C ASN A 24 -22.13 11.62 6.33
N ILE A 25 -21.30 12.57 6.77
CA ILE A 25 -20.31 12.35 7.84
C ILE A 25 -21.01 11.98 9.16
N GLN A 26 -20.66 10.83 9.74
CA GLN A 26 -21.19 10.39 11.03
C GLN A 26 -20.29 10.83 12.19
N ARG A 27 -20.88 11.10 13.36
CA ARG A 27 -20.09 11.31 14.59
C ARG A 27 -19.53 9.98 15.08
N GLY A 28 -18.25 9.97 15.45
CA GLY A 28 -17.57 8.81 16.03
C GLY A 28 -16.25 8.51 15.33
N SER A 29 -15.78 7.27 15.48
CA SER A 29 -14.59 6.77 14.82
C SER A 29 -14.79 5.33 14.35
N TYR A 30 -14.10 4.97 13.28
CA TYR A 30 -14.03 3.63 12.77
C TYR A 30 -12.78 2.93 13.27
N MET A 31 -12.94 1.70 13.76
CA MET A 31 -11.84 0.80 14.09
C MET A 31 -11.85 -0.37 13.09
N PRO A 32 -10.76 -0.60 12.35
CA PRO A 32 -10.69 -1.72 11.41
C PRO A 32 -10.90 -3.07 12.11
N ALA A 33 -11.76 -3.91 11.55
CA ALA A 33 -11.94 -5.29 11.99
C ALA A 33 -10.74 -6.16 11.65
N SER A 34 -10.01 -5.84 10.57
CA SER A 34 -8.81 -6.56 10.13
C SER A 34 -7.70 -6.60 11.17
N THR A 35 -7.66 -5.64 12.09
CA THR A 35 -6.64 -5.56 13.16
C THR A 35 -7.19 -5.96 14.54
N ASN A 36 -8.37 -6.60 14.59
CA ASN A 36 -8.93 -7.08 15.85
C ASN A 36 -8.01 -8.16 16.48
N ALA A 37 -7.35 -7.79 17.58
CA ALA A 37 -6.35 -8.63 18.25
C ALA A 37 -6.91 -9.99 18.71
N GLN A 38 -8.15 -10.04 19.22
CA GLN A 38 -8.76 -11.28 19.69
C GLN A 38 -9.05 -12.23 18.52
N ALA A 39 -9.57 -11.70 17.42
CA ALA A 39 -9.84 -12.48 16.22
C ALA A 39 -8.54 -12.95 15.55
N LEU A 40 -7.50 -12.11 15.48
CA LEU A 40 -6.16 -12.50 15.01
C LEU A 40 -5.56 -13.64 15.84
N ALA A 41 -5.66 -13.57 17.18
CA ALA A 41 -5.15 -14.60 18.08
C ALA A 41 -5.89 -15.94 17.92
N ARG A 42 -7.21 -15.91 17.65
CA ARG A 42 -8.04 -17.11 17.44
C ARG A 42 -7.90 -17.71 16.04
N THR A 43 -7.53 -16.90 15.05
CA THR A 43 -7.44 -17.34 13.65
C THR A 43 -6.18 -18.19 13.45
N LYS A 44 -6.40 -19.49 13.23
CA LYS A 44 -5.33 -20.47 12.97
C LYS A 44 -4.92 -20.55 11.51
N ARG A 45 -5.85 -20.26 10.59
CA ARG A 45 -5.59 -20.33 9.15
C ARG A 45 -4.75 -19.13 8.71
N GLU A 46 -3.58 -19.41 8.17
CA GLU A 46 -2.71 -18.41 7.55
C GLU A 46 -2.91 -18.39 6.03
N ILE A 47 -2.95 -17.18 5.47
CA ILE A 47 -2.98 -16.96 4.03
C ILE A 47 -1.54 -16.79 3.57
N THR A 48 -1.12 -17.64 2.62
CA THR A 48 0.22 -17.55 2.04
C THR A 48 0.39 -16.21 1.33
N PRO A 49 1.44 -15.43 1.63
CA PRO A 49 1.70 -14.18 0.94
C PRO A 49 2.07 -14.45 -0.53
N GLN A 50 1.54 -13.63 -1.43
CA GLN A 50 2.00 -13.57 -2.81
C GLN A 50 3.26 -12.71 -2.87
N ILE A 51 4.39 -13.32 -3.23
CA ILE A 51 5.68 -12.62 -3.34
C ILE A 51 6.12 -12.43 -4.79
N PHE A 52 5.39 -12.95 -5.77
CA PHE A 52 5.71 -12.82 -7.19
C PHE A 52 4.54 -12.20 -7.96
N ALA A 53 4.84 -11.32 -8.93
CA ALA A 53 3.88 -10.79 -9.88
C ALA A 53 4.48 -10.77 -11.29
N GLN A 54 3.78 -11.39 -12.26
CA GLN A 54 4.26 -11.54 -13.63
C GLN A 54 4.26 -10.19 -14.40
N LYS A 55 3.38 -9.27 -14.05
CA LYS A 55 3.33 -7.92 -14.60
C LYS A 55 2.90 -6.98 -13.48
N PRO A 56 3.70 -5.99 -13.07
CA PRO A 56 3.23 -5.01 -12.11
C PRO A 56 2.11 -4.19 -12.75
N ASP A 57 0.87 -4.59 -12.46
CA ASP A 57 -0.36 -3.88 -12.82
C ASP A 57 -0.36 -2.51 -12.13
N ALA A 58 -1.03 -1.51 -12.71
CA ALA A 58 -1.27 -0.24 -12.03
C ALA A 58 -2.08 -0.43 -10.73
N SER A 59 -2.86 -1.51 -10.64
CA SER A 59 -3.60 -1.93 -9.45
C SER A 59 -2.78 -2.77 -8.46
N LEU A 60 -1.50 -3.02 -8.75
CA LEU A 60 -0.61 -3.70 -7.82
C LEU A 60 -0.42 -2.82 -6.59
N SER A 61 -0.48 -3.43 -5.42
CA SER A 61 -0.23 -2.81 -4.13
C SER A 61 0.45 -3.82 -3.21
N LEU A 62 0.80 -3.37 -2.01
CA LEU A 62 1.36 -4.23 -0.98
C LEU A 62 0.54 -4.12 0.29
N LEU A 63 0.25 -5.26 0.90
CA LEU A 63 -0.19 -5.32 2.29
C LEU A 63 1.04 -5.51 3.16
N PHE A 64 1.17 -4.66 4.19
CA PHE A 64 2.18 -4.79 5.24
C PHE A 64 1.47 -5.08 6.56
N PRO A 65 1.35 -6.36 6.94
CA PRO A 65 0.76 -6.70 8.22
C PRO A 65 1.63 -6.16 9.36
N GLY A 66 0.99 -5.60 10.38
CA GLY A 66 1.68 -5.25 11.63
C GLY A 66 1.97 -6.49 12.48
N ALA A 67 2.45 -6.26 13.71
CA ALA A 67 2.62 -7.33 14.69
C ALA A 67 1.29 -8.08 14.91
N GLY A 68 1.31 -9.41 14.73
CA GLY A 68 0.12 -10.25 14.84
C GLY A 68 -0.65 -10.49 13.53
N GLY A 69 -0.33 -9.73 12.46
CA GLY A 69 -0.92 -9.90 11.14
C GLY A 69 -2.15 -9.02 10.87
N ILE A 70 -2.84 -9.31 9.77
CA ILE A 70 -4.14 -8.71 9.40
C ILE A 70 -5.11 -9.81 9.01
N LEU A 71 -6.39 -9.64 9.33
CA LEU A 71 -7.43 -10.56 8.87
C LEU A 71 -7.83 -10.26 7.44
N LEU A 72 -8.03 -11.33 6.69
CA LEU A 72 -8.66 -11.35 5.38
C LEU A 72 -10.01 -12.07 5.51
N PHE A 73 -11.02 -11.58 4.80
CA PHE A 73 -12.41 -12.01 4.90
C PHE A 73 -12.89 -12.62 3.58
N ASN A 74 -13.88 -13.52 3.63
CA ASN A 74 -14.43 -14.18 2.42
C ASN A 74 -15.41 -13.26 1.66
N SER A 75 -15.95 -12.24 2.32
CA SER A 75 -16.88 -11.25 1.74
C SER A 75 -16.65 -9.85 2.30
N LYS A 76 -17.28 -8.84 1.69
CA LYS A 76 -17.22 -7.43 2.13
C LYS A 76 -17.77 -7.15 3.52
N ASN A 77 -18.43 -8.12 4.16
CA ASN A 77 -18.96 -8.01 5.51
C ASN A 77 -17.83 -8.23 6.55
N VAL A 78 -16.88 -7.30 6.61
CA VAL A 78 -15.67 -7.42 7.45
C VAL A 78 -15.95 -7.31 8.96
N LYS A 79 -17.11 -6.76 9.35
CA LYS A 79 -17.54 -6.66 10.76
C LYS A 79 -18.04 -8.01 11.31
N ASP A 80 -18.42 -8.94 10.44
CA ASP A 80 -18.81 -10.29 10.83
C ASP A 80 -17.56 -11.17 10.96
N LEU A 81 -17.15 -11.45 12.19
CA LEU A 81 -15.94 -12.25 12.44
C LEU A 81 -16.10 -13.74 12.10
N THR A 82 -17.31 -14.22 11.80
CA THR A 82 -17.50 -15.59 11.28
C THR A 82 -17.08 -15.70 9.81
N ASN A 83 -16.94 -14.57 9.12
CA ASN A 83 -16.56 -14.46 7.71
C ASN A 83 -15.03 -14.35 7.50
N VAL A 84 -14.21 -14.57 8.54
CA VAL A 84 -12.74 -14.57 8.42
C VAL A 84 -12.27 -15.72 7.52
N ALA A 85 -11.55 -15.38 6.45
CA ALA A 85 -10.93 -16.33 5.53
C ALA A 85 -9.60 -16.87 6.10
N GLY A 86 -8.86 -16.04 6.83
CA GLY A 86 -7.58 -16.34 7.43
C GLY A 86 -6.85 -15.06 7.82
N LYS A 87 -5.61 -15.19 8.31
CA LYS A 87 -4.73 -14.05 8.60
C LYS A 87 -3.52 -14.02 7.69
N LEU A 88 -3.08 -12.84 7.30
CA LEU A 88 -1.84 -12.59 6.59
C LEU A 88 -0.81 -12.03 7.59
N THR A 89 0.34 -12.68 7.72
CA THR A 89 1.36 -12.37 8.75
C THR A 89 2.66 -11.84 8.17
N SER A 90 2.79 -11.77 6.84
CA SER A 90 3.96 -11.27 6.14
C SER A 90 3.56 -10.38 4.97
N PRO A 91 4.45 -9.49 4.50
CA PRO A 91 4.17 -8.64 3.36
C PRO A 91 3.73 -9.45 2.14
N SER A 92 2.69 -8.98 1.45
CA SER A 92 2.15 -9.64 0.26
C SER A 92 1.87 -8.61 -0.81
N LEU A 93 2.28 -8.93 -2.03
CA LEU A 93 1.74 -8.30 -3.23
C LEU A 93 0.25 -8.61 -3.30
N VAL A 94 -0.54 -7.62 -3.68
CA VAL A 94 -1.98 -7.74 -3.89
C VAL A 94 -2.40 -6.96 -5.12
N VAL A 95 -3.45 -7.43 -5.79
CA VAL A 95 -4.13 -6.66 -6.84
C VAL A 95 -5.43 -6.13 -6.25
N VAL A 96 -5.61 -4.82 -6.21
CA VAL A 96 -6.85 -4.20 -5.71
C VAL A 96 -7.90 -4.18 -6.82
N ASP A 97 -8.92 -5.03 -6.69
CA ASP A 97 -10.02 -5.14 -7.67
C ASP A 97 -11.03 -3.99 -7.50
N THR A 98 -11.42 -3.70 -6.26
CA THR A 98 -12.52 -2.78 -5.94
C THR A 98 -12.32 -2.20 -4.55
N ILE A 99 -12.63 -0.92 -4.41
CA ILE A 99 -12.66 -0.22 -3.13
C ILE A 99 -14.12 0.14 -2.86
N TYR A 100 -14.66 -0.28 -1.72
CA TYR A 100 -15.98 0.07 -1.23
C TYR A 100 -15.84 1.18 -0.18
N HIS A 101 -16.30 2.38 -0.51
CA HIS A 101 -16.35 3.50 0.42
C HIS A 101 -17.68 3.49 1.19
N ASN A 102 -17.70 2.89 2.39
CA ASN A 102 -18.95 2.68 3.12
C ASN A 102 -19.38 3.94 3.90
N GLN A 103 -18.51 4.46 4.78
CA GLN A 103 -18.87 5.55 5.70
C GLN A 103 -17.65 6.35 6.15
N VAL A 104 -17.80 7.67 6.24
CA VAL A 104 -16.81 8.59 6.86
C VAL A 104 -17.26 8.94 8.27
N TYR A 105 -16.36 8.81 9.23
CA TYR A 105 -16.58 9.16 10.63
C TYR A 105 -15.72 10.35 11.03
N ARG A 106 -16.31 11.29 11.76
CA ARG A 106 -15.64 12.45 12.33
C ARG A 106 -15.72 12.41 13.85
N GLN A 107 -14.56 12.48 14.48
CA GLN A 107 -14.39 12.66 15.90
C GLN A 107 -13.71 14.02 16.14
N LYS A 108 -14.28 14.83 17.04
CA LYS A 108 -13.58 16.03 17.52
C LYS A 108 -12.48 15.60 18.48
N ALA A 109 -11.23 15.94 18.17
CA ALA A 109 -10.07 15.70 19.02
C ALA A 109 -9.37 17.03 19.31
N GLY A 110 -9.77 17.70 20.39
CA GLY A 110 -9.30 19.06 20.69
C GLY A 110 -9.78 20.08 19.66
N ALA A 111 -8.85 20.86 19.11
CA ALA A 111 -9.13 21.92 18.12
C ALA A 111 -9.21 21.41 16.66
N ALA A 112 -8.94 20.13 16.39
CA ALA A 112 -8.93 19.57 15.04
C ALA A 112 -9.94 18.43 14.88
N ASP A 113 -10.51 18.35 13.67
CA ASP A 113 -11.31 17.20 13.26
C ASP A 113 -10.38 16.01 12.95
N LYS A 114 -10.71 14.83 13.47
CA LYS A 114 -10.09 13.57 13.10
C LYS A 114 -11.08 12.73 12.30
N TYR A 115 -10.70 12.39 11.08
CA TYR A 115 -11.50 11.56 10.18
C TYR A 115 -10.99 10.11 10.19
N THR A 116 -11.93 9.17 10.17
CA THR A 116 -11.66 7.74 10.00
C THR A 116 -12.67 7.15 9.01
N PHE A 117 -12.29 6.10 8.31
CA PHE A 117 -13.00 5.65 7.12
C PHE A 117 -13.36 4.16 7.25
N ASP A 118 -14.65 3.84 7.20
CA ASP A 118 -15.14 2.49 6.98
C ASP A 118 -15.04 2.20 5.49
N MET A 119 -14.04 1.42 5.14
CA MET A 119 -13.74 1.02 3.78
C MET A 119 -13.54 -0.47 3.71
N CYS A 120 -13.79 -1.04 2.54
CA CYS A 120 -13.43 -2.42 2.27
C CYS A 120 -12.73 -2.52 0.92
N TYR A 121 -11.58 -3.17 0.88
CA TYR A 121 -10.82 -3.48 -0.32
C TYR A 121 -11.13 -4.93 -0.70
N ALA A 122 -11.71 -5.14 -1.88
CA ALA A 122 -11.65 -6.43 -2.55
C ALA A 122 -10.29 -6.53 -3.25
N LEU A 123 -9.53 -7.55 -2.92
CA LEU A 123 -8.18 -7.74 -3.43
C LEU A 123 -7.92 -9.19 -3.81
N ARG A 124 -6.93 -9.41 -4.67
CA ARG A 124 -6.47 -10.76 -5.04
C ARG A 124 -5.08 -11.03 -4.50
N ILE A 125 -4.94 -12.23 -3.95
CA ILE A 125 -3.65 -12.82 -3.55
C ILE A 125 -3.63 -14.21 -4.17
N ASP A 126 -2.65 -14.46 -5.04
CA ASP A 126 -2.47 -15.73 -5.75
C ASP A 126 -3.75 -16.19 -6.48
N GLY A 127 -4.37 -15.27 -7.21
CA GLY A 127 -5.60 -15.50 -7.96
C GLY A 127 -6.88 -15.65 -7.12
N LYS A 128 -6.78 -15.77 -5.79
CA LYS A 128 -7.92 -15.87 -4.87
C LYS A 128 -8.35 -14.48 -4.41
N ARG A 129 -9.66 -14.25 -4.37
CA ARG A 129 -10.24 -12.99 -3.89
C ARG A 129 -10.40 -13.02 -2.36
N TYR A 130 -10.04 -11.91 -1.74
CA TYR A 130 -10.20 -11.63 -0.32
C TYR A 130 -10.76 -10.22 -0.13
N TYR A 131 -11.26 -9.97 1.07
CA TYR A 131 -11.74 -8.67 1.50
C TYR A 131 -11.01 -8.24 2.76
N THR A 132 -10.73 -6.95 2.92
CA THR A 132 -10.16 -6.40 4.15
C THR A 132 -10.51 -4.92 4.28
N ASP A 133 -10.60 -4.41 5.50
CA ASP A 133 -10.65 -2.96 5.78
C ASP A 133 -9.25 -2.38 6.09
N PHE A 134 -8.21 -3.21 6.01
CA PHE A 134 -6.83 -2.75 6.08
C PHE A 134 -6.42 -2.10 4.76
N ARG A 135 -5.97 -0.85 4.81
CA ARG A 135 -5.62 -0.09 3.61
C ARG A 135 -4.29 -0.59 3.01
N PRO A 136 -4.25 -1.01 1.73
CA PRO A 136 -3.01 -1.35 1.04
C PRO A 136 -2.08 -0.14 0.89
N HIS A 137 -0.77 -0.41 0.84
CA HIS A 137 0.21 0.58 0.45
C HIS A 137 0.29 0.62 -1.07
N SER A 138 0.15 1.82 -1.61
CA SER A 138 0.34 2.09 -3.03
C SER A 138 1.80 2.41 -3.30
N PHE A 139 2.25 2.13 -4.51
CA PHE A 139 3.49 2.68 -5.01
C PHE A 139 3.33 4.19 -5.10
N ILE A 140 4.12 4.90 -4.31
CA ILE A 140 4.43 6.29 -4.65
C ILE A 140 5.08 6.21 -6.02
N SER A 141 4.88 7.19 -6.89
CA SER A 141 5.39 7.20 -8.28
C SER A 141 6.94 7.15 -8.41
N PHE A 142 7.65 6.63 -7.42
CA PHE A 142 9.07 6.38 -7.38
C PHE A 142 9.41 4.89 -7.53
N ARG A 143 10.12 4.59 -8.60
CA ARG A 143 10.71 3.28 -8.90
C ARG A 143 12.06 3.49 -9.56
N GLN A 144 13.05 2.72 -9.14
CA GLN A 144 14.40 2.78 -9.68
C GLN A 144 14.90 1.38 -10.00
N SER A 145 15.27 1.15 -11.26
CA SER A 145 15.98 -0.08 -11.63
C SER A 145 17.44 0.01 -11.15
N LEU A 146 17.90 -1.03 -10.46
CA LEU A 146 19.25 -1.20 -9.95
C LEU A 146 19.94 -2.31 -10.75
N ALA A 147 20.48 -1.95 -11.91
CA ALA A 147 21.00 -2.91 -12.90
C ALA A 147 22.09 -3.83 -12.35
N HIS A 148 23.01 -3.31 -11.52
CA HIS A 148 24.09 -4.09 -10.91
C HIS A 148 23.57 -5.23 -10.01
N HIS A 149 22.45 -4.99 -9.33
CA HIS A 149 21.81 -5.97 -8.44
C HIS A 149 20.74 -6.81 -9.14
N ARG A 150 20.38 -6.46 -10.39
CA ARG A 150 19.19 -6.99 -11.11
C ARG A 150 17.92 -6.83 -10.28
N GLN A 151 17.81 -5.70 -9.60
CA GLN A 151 16.70 -5.40 -8.68
C GLN A 151 15.89 -4.19 -9.13
N LEU A 152 14.65 -4.12 -8.66
CA LEU A 152 13.77 -2.97 -8.76
C LEU A 152 13.52 -2.43 -7.36
N PHE A 153 13.96 -1.20 -7.10
CA PHE A 153 13.78 -0.50 -5.85
C PHE A 153 12.54 0.39 -5.93
N MET A 154 11.67 0.34 -4.92
CA MET A 154 10.43 1.10 -4.87
C MET A 154 10.24 1.75 -3.51
N VAL A 155 9.76 3.00 -3.54
CA VAL A 155 9.21 3.66 -2.36
C VAL A 155 7.70 3.54 -2.42
N ILE A 156 7.12 3.17 -1.29
CA ILE A 156 5.70 2.87 -1.15
C ILE A 156 5.19 3.60 0.08
N ALA A 157 3.94 4.03 0.02
CA ALA A 157 3.27 4.67 1.14
C ALA A 157 1.80 4.31 1.16
N GLN A 158 1.21 4.49 2.32
CA GLN A 158 -0.21 4.44 2.50
C GLN A 158 -0.76 5.86 2.36
N MET A 159 -1.68 6.10 1.43
CA MET A 159 -2.42 7.36 1.38
C MET A 159 -3.34 7.39 2.59
N THR A 160 -3.07 8.22 3.60
CA THR A 160 -3.86 8.18 4.86
C THR A 160 -5.20 8.89 4.75
N GLY A 161 -5.44 9.58 3.65
CA GLY A 161 -6.59 10.44 3.46
C GLY A 161 -6.35 11.85 3.99
N HIS A 162 -7.22 12.77 3.61
CA HIS A 162 -7.22 14.17 4.03
C HIS A 162 -8.66 14.66 4.13
N ASP A 163 -9.00 15.31 5.24
CA ASP A 163 -10.37 15.70 5.55
C ASP A 163 -11.36 14.53 5.37
N MET A 164 -12.38 14.72 4.52
CA MET A 164 -13.36 13.69 4.19
C MET A 164 -12.96 12.77 3.03
N TYR A 165 -11.75 12.90 2.50
CA TYR A 165 -11.25 12.11 1.38
C TYR A 165 -10.38 10.95 1.87
N ALA A 166 -10.82 9.72 1.66
CA ALA A 166 -10.16 8.54 2.23
C ALA A 166 -8.87 8.14 1.51
N ASP A 167 -8.83 8.26 0.18
CA ASP A 167 -7.70 7.81 -0.67
C ASP A 167 -6.94 8.96 -1.32
N LYS A 168 -7.29 10.20 -0.99
CA LYS A 168 -6.56 11.40 -1.41
C LYS A 168 -6.04 12.08 -0.18
N GLY A 169 -4.77 12.45 -0.18
CA GLY A 169 -4.21 13.20 0.93
C GLY A 169 -2.73 12.95 1.09
N TYR A 170 -2.33 13.00 2.35
CA TYR A 170 -0.93 12.99 2.74
C TYR A 170 -0.41 11.54 2.73
N PRO A 171 0.68 11.24 2.02
CA PRO A 171 1.30 9.94 2.13
C PRO A 171 1.83 9.76 3.56
N GLY A 172 1.60 8.58 4.12
CA GLY A 172 2.12 8.17 5.42
C GLY A 172 2.59 6.73 5.37
N HIS A 173 3.14 6.23 6.48
CA HIS A 173 3.59 4.84 6.60
C HIS A 173 4.52 4.42 5.46
N PHE A 174 5.53 5.24 5.21
CA PHE A 174 6.48 4.99 4.12
C PHE A 174 7.27 3.72 4.38
N ARG A 175 7.53 2.97 3.31
CA ARG A 175 8.37 1.77 3.31
C ARG A 175 9.18 1.71 2.03
N ILE A 176 10.20 0.87 2.05
CA ILE A 176 10.98 0.48 0.87
C ILE A 176 10.67 -0.98 0.58
N ALA A 177 10.36 -1.28 -0.68
CA ALA A 177 10.31 -2.63 -1.19
C ALA A 177 11.32 -2.79 -2.32
N VAL A 178 12.09 -3.87 -2.30
CA VAL A 178 13.03 -4.24 -3.35
C VAL A 178 12.60 -5.57 -3.92
N PHE A 179 12.64 -5.66 -5.24
CA PHE A 179 12.24 -6.85 -5.98
C PHE A 179 13.39 -7.36 -6.83
N ASP A 180 13.60 -8.68 -6.84
CA ASP A 180 14.43 -9.30 -7.86
C ASP A 180 13.67 -9.27 -9.19
N MET A 181 14.32 -8.76 -10.23
CA MET A 181 13.79 -8.81 -11.59
C MET A 181 13.94 -10.22 -12.13
N GLN A 182 12.83 -10.79 -12.60
CA GLN A 182 12.78 -12.09 -13.28
C GLN A 182 12.27 -11.88 -14.70
N ASN A 183 12.57 -12.80 -15.62
CA ASN A 183 12.30 -12.64 -17.07
C ASN A 183 10.91 -12.05 -17.36
N ASP A 184 9.88 -12.63 -16.73
CA ASP A 184 8.49 -12.20 -16.90
C ASP A 184 7.90 -11.67 -15.60
N GLY A 185 8.64 -10.98 -14.72
CA GLY A 185 8.02 -10.46 -13.50
C GLY A 185 8.95 -9.93 -12.43
N ILE A 186 8.38 -9.67 -11.26
CA ILE A 186 9.09 -9.20 -10.07
C ILE A 186 8.81 -10.14 -8.91
N LYS A 187 9.85 -10.45 -8.13
CA LYS A 187 9.74 -11.23 -6.89
C LYS A 187 10.20 -10.38 -5.71
N LEU A 188 9.39 -10.24 -4.67
CA LEU A 188 9.73 -9.50 -3.47
C LEU A 188 11.01 -10.10 -2.85
N HIS A 189 12.05 -9.29 -2.83
CA HIS A 189 13.36 -9.62 -2.27
C HIS A 189 13.45 -9.11 -0.83
N PHE A 190 13.06 -7.85 -0.63
CA PHE A 190 13.13 -7.17 0.65
C PHE A 190 11.94 -6.22 0.84
N ALA A 191 11.49 -6.11 2.07
CA ALA A 191 10.46 -5.19 2.52
C ALA A 191 10.93 -4.59 3.85
N SER A 192 11.06 -3.27 3.92
CA SER A 192 11.46 -2.60 5.15
C SER A 192 10.34 -2.59 6.19
N GLU A 193 10.73 -2.38 7.44
CA GLU A 193 9.82 -1.79 8.43
C GLU A 193 9.36 -0.40 7.98
N GLU A 194 8.42 0.19 8.73
CA GLU A 194 8.04 1.58 8.49
C GLU A 194 9.26 2.47 8.64
N LEU A 195 9.49 3.35 7.66
CA LEU A 195 10.63 4.24 7.71
C LEU A 195 10.44 5.23 8.87
N PRO A 196 11.50 5.50 9.65
CA PRO A 196 11.40 6.32 10.86
C PRO A 196 11.38 7.83 10.52
N PHE A 197 10.40 8.26 9.74
CA PHE A 197 10.17 9.68 9.44
C PHE A 197 8.70 9.96 9.11
N HIS A 198 8.31 11.22 9.27
CA HIS A 198 7.00 11.72 8.89
C HIS A 198 7.12 12.70 7.72
N TYR A 199 6.41 12.42 6.62
CA TYR A 199 6.37 13.33 5.47
C TYR A 199 5.73 14.68 5.81
N GLY A 200 4.84 14.72 6.80
CA GLY A 200 4.08 15.91 7.19
C GLY A 200 2.68 15.93 6.58
N ARG A 201 1.92 17.00 6.89
CA ARG A 201 0.56 17.20 6.36
C ARG A 201 0.59 17.90 5.01
N GLU A 202 1.32 17.32 4.06
CA GLU A 202 1.50 17.88 2.72
C GLU A 202 1.22 16.84 1.63
N PHE A 203 0.76 17.32 0.48
CA PHE A 203 0.64 16.46 -0.71
C PHE A 203 2.03 15.98 -1.14
N PHE A 204 2.10 14.76 -1.69
CA PHE A 204 3.36 14.28 -2.23
C PHE A 204 3.77 15.14 -3.43
N ASP A 205 4.94 15.77 -3.36
CA ASP A 205 5.52 16.50 -4.47
C ASP A 205 6.47 15.56 -5.22
N ASP A 206 6.09 15.18 -6.43
CA ASP A 206 6.91 14.31 -7.27
C ASP A 206 8.20 14.99 -7.75
N ASN A 207 8.29 16.32 -7.67
CA ASN A 207 9.44 17.11 -8.10
C ASN A 207 10.43 17.37 -6.95
N GLY A 208 11.16 16.32 -6.58
CA GLY A 208 12.36 16.45 -5.74
C GLY A 208 12.17 16.11 -4.26
N ALA A 209 11.00 15.62 -3.87
CA ALA A 209 10.81 14.99 -2.56
C ALA A 209 11.69 13.73 -2.41
N ILE A 210 11.99 13.03 -3.50
CA ILE A 210 12.90 11.88 -3.49
C ILE A 210 14.16 12.22 -4.30
N LYS A 211 15.32 12.13 -3.65
CA LYS A 211 16.63 12.26 -4.28
C LYS A 211 17.38 10.96 -4.17
N THR A 212 18.10 10.58 -5.23
CA THR A 212 18.84 9.33 -5.25
C THR A 212 20.22 9.51 -5.84
N ALA A 213 21.14 8.65 -5.42
CA ALA A 213 22.50 8.59 -5.93
C ALA A 213 23.00 7.15 -5.91
N TYR A 214 23.67 6.72 -6.98
CA TYR A 214 24.30 5.40 -7.01
C TYR A 214 25.81 5.56 -6.86
N ASN A 215 26.39 4.91 -5.85
CA ASN A 215 27.83 4.80 -5.67
C ASN A 215 28.32 3.54 -6.39
N THR A 216 29.04 3.72 -7.49
CA THR A 216 29.55 2.62 -8.31
C THR A 216 30.70 1.86 -7.65
N GLN A 217 31.51 2.51 -6.81
CA GLN A 217 32.64 1.88 -6.11
C GLN A 217 32.15 0.93 -5.02
N GLU A 218 31.15 1.37 -4.25
CA GLU A 218 30.54 0.58 -3.18
C GLU A 218 29.37 -0.30 -3.66
N GLN A 219 28.96 -0.14 -4.93
CA GLN A 219 27.76 -0.76 -5.51
C GLN A 219 26.52 -0.53 -4.65
N SER A 220 26.37 0.69 -4.13
CA SER A 220 25.32 1.05 -3.18
C SER A 220 24.40 2.13 -3.75
N PHE A 221 23.12 2.05 -3.40
CA PHE A 221 22.09 3.00 -3.82
C PHE A 221 21.63 3.83 -2.62
N GLY A 222 21.99 5.11 -2.63
CA GLY A 222 21.53 6.10 -1.66
C GLY A 222 20.17 6.66 -2.05
N ILE A 223 19.30 6.79 -1.07
CA ILE A 223 18.00 7.44 -1.18
C ILE A 223 17.81 8.46 -0.06
N GLU A 224 17.22 9.59 -0.42
CA GLU A 224 16.77 10.63 0.50
C GLU A 224 15.30 10.95 0.20
N ILE A 225 14.44 10.94 1.23
CA ILE A 225 13.04 11.33 1.14
C ILE A 225 12.82 12.55 2.02
N LYS A 226 12.51 13.69 1.41
CA LYS A 226 12.26 14.97 2.07
C LYS A 226 10.78 15.11 2.37
N GLY A 227 10.44 15.10 3.66
CA GLY A 227 9.17 15.60 4.16
C GLY A 227 9.22 17.10 4.45
N LEU A 228 8.13 17.63 5.02
CA LEU A 228 7.99 19.04 5.38
C LEU A 228 9.03 19.48 6.43
N ASN A 229 9.22 18.67 7.48
CA ASN A 229 10.08 18.99 8.63
C ASN A 229 11.17 17.94 8.88
N GLU A 230 11.09 16.80 8.21
CA GLU A 230 11.96 15.65 8.44
C GLU A 230 12.51 15.16 7.10
N THR A 231 13.69 14.55 7.14
CA THR A 231 14.29 13.94 5.95
C THR A 231 14.76 12.54 6.32
N TYR A 232 14.28 11.55 5.59
CA TYR A 232 14.80 10.20 5.67
C TYR A 232 16.00 10.05 4.74
N LYS A 233 17.04 9.36 5.20
CA LYS A 233 18.16 8.92 4.36
C LYS A 233 18.42 7.44 4.57
N GLY A 234 18.73 6.74 3.50
CA GLY A 234 19.08 5.33 3.54
C GLY A 234 20.03 4.92 2.43
N VAL A 235 20.73 3.82 2.64
CA VAL A 235 21.62 3.21 1.65
C VAL A 235 21.27 1.73 1.51
N TRP A 236 21.03 1.31 0.28
CA TRP A 236 20.81 -0.09 -0.10
C TRP A 236 22.06 -0.66 -0.76
N ASP A 237 22.62 -1.73 -0.22
CA ASP A 237 23.83 -2.38 -0.74
C ASP A 237 23.55 -3.60 -1.64
N GLY A 238 22.28 -3.83 -2.01
CA GLY A 238 21.84 -5.02 -2.73
C GLY A 238 21.23 -6.10 -1.83
N LYS A 239 21.41 -5.99 -0.50
CA LYS A 239 20.91 -6.98 0.47
C LYS A 239 20.30 -6.36 1.73
N VAL A 240 20.90 -5.28 2.23
CA VAL A 240 20.52 -4.63 3.49
C VAL A 240 20.26 -3.16 3.26
N LEU A 241 19.18 -2.65 3.86
CA LEU A 241 18.89 -1.23 3.95
C LEU A 241 19.50 -0.69 5.24
N LYS A 242 20.47 0.21 5.13
CA LYS A 242 21.07 0.94 6.26
C LYS A 242 20.39 2.31 6.36
N HIS A 243 19.79 2.59 7.51
CA HIS A 243 19.24 3.91 7.82
C HIS A 243 20.40 4.86 8.18
N LEU A 244 20.40 6.05 7.59
CA LEU A 244 21.38 7.09 7.89
C LEU A 244 20.72 8.16 8.76
N ASN A 245 21.48 8.70 9.71
CA ASN A 245 21.07 9.83 10.54
C ASN A 245 21.21 11.16 9.80
#